data_AF-A0A1E5VB10-F1
#
_entry.id   AF-A0A1E5VB10-F1
#
_cell.length_a   1.000
_cell.length_b   1.000
_cell.length_c   1.000
_cell.angle_alpha   90.00
_cell.angle_beta   90.00
_cell.angle_gamma   90.00
#
_symmetry.space_group_name_H-M   'P 1'
#
loop_
_entity.id
_entity.type
_entity.pdbx_description
1 polymer ?
#
loop_
_entity_poly.entity_id
_entity_poly.type
_entity_poly.pdbx_seq_one_letter_code
_entity_poly.pdbx_strand_id
1 'polypeptide(L)'
;MSSGGSLTSPSAPVCSRSWSISEDSLRRYVSYASESCIQELLAASDSGRGAGGDGGDDGWKVLVYQNGVEISKRRTGPAHVFRSRWLLQDVSPEQFMSVANAVDAAKQWESDQLVEASYIRELGDDLSIIHLKFGDASSTRRPARRRDLVVYERRQAMDDGTLVVAVASLPKEIAAGLLPPAKGNPVGRGLLLQSGWVVEKLDSGGDGASCVVTYVVQLDPAAGWLPRCLVGRLNSKLVMIIAKLRRIAQATVTAAAGEV
;
A
#
# COMPACT_ATOMS: atom_id res chain seq x y z
N MET A 1 -3.91 -23.50 -68.40
CA MET A 1 -4.94 -22.71 -67.69
C MET A 1 -5.39 -23.55 -66.50
N SER A 2 -4.81 -23.32 -65.33
CA SER A 2 -5.15 -24.06 -64.12
C SER A 2 -5.86 -23.10 -63.18
N SER A 3 -7.17 -23.30 -63.06
CA SER A 3 -8.04 -22.57 -62.15
C SER A 3 -8.39 -23.50 -60.99
N GLY A 4 -8.39 -22.96 -59.76
CA GLY A 4 -9.21 -23.49 -58.68
C GLY A 4 -8.48 -23.70 -57.36
N GLY A 5 -8.80 -22.86 -56.38
CA GLY A 5 -8.69 -23.20 -54.97
C GLY A 5 -7.96 -22.17 -54.12
N SER A 6 -8.66 -21.12 -53.69
CA SER A 6 -8.31 -20.43 -52.45
C SER A 6 -9.55 -20.43 -51.55
N LEU A 7 -9.55 -21.35 -50.58
CA LEU A 7 -10.50 -21.37 -49.47
C LEU A 7 -10.07 -20.26 -48.51
N THR A 8 -10.77 -19.13 -48.55
CA THR A 8 -10.66 -18.10 -47.52
C THR A 8 -11.34 -18.61 -46.25
N SER A 9 -10.54 -19.07 -45.29
CA SER A 9 -11.00 -19.31 -43.92
C SER A 9 -11.52 -17.99 -43.34
N PRO A 10 -12.75 -17.93 -42.78
CA PRO A 10 -13.19 -16.76 -42.05
C PRO A 10 -12.36 -16.65 -40.78
N SER A 11 -11.61 -15.55 -40.65
CA SER A 11 -10.96 -15.16 -39.41
C SER A 11 -12.00 -15.09 -38.29
N ALA A 12 -11.86 -15.95 -37.28
CA ALA A 12 -12.74 -15.95 -36.12
C ALA A 12 -12.78 -14.55 -35.48
N PRO A 13 -13.97 -14.04 -35.10
CA PRO A 13 -14.06 -12.76 -34.43
C PRO A 13 -13.28 -12.86 -33.11
N VAL A 14 -12.28 -11.99 -32.94
CA VAL A 14 -11.60 -11.80 -31.66
C VAL A 14 -12.70 -11.46 -30.65
N CYS A 15 -13.05 -12.42 -29.81
CA CYS A 15 -14.01 -12.22 -28.74
C CYS A 15 -13.47 -11.10 -27.84
N SER A 16 -13.92 -9.88 -28.08
CA SER A 16 -13.81 -8.77 -27.15
C SER A 16 -14.80 -9.02 -26.02
N ARG A 17 -14.63 -10.14 -25.31
CA ARG A 17 -15.34 -10.38 -24.06
C ARG A 17 -14.76 -9.38 -23.07
N SER A 18 -15.48 -8.28 -22.86
CA SER A 18 -15.30 -7.43 -21.70
C SER A 18 -15.49 -8.32 -20.47
N TRP A 19 -14.38 -8.71 -19.85
CA TRP A 19 -14.42 -9.43 -18.59
C TRP A 19 -14.96 -8.48 -17.52
N SER A 20 -16.03 -8.89 -16.83
CA SER A 20 -16.59 -8.16 -15.69
C SER A 20 -16.65 -9.09 -14.49
N ILE A 21 -16.36 -8.54 -13.32
CA ILE A 21 -16.48 -9.24 -12.04
C ILE A 21 -17.82 -8.89 -11.40
N SER A 22 -18.53 -9.89 -10.87
CA SER A 22 -19.74 -9.62 -10.09
C SER A 22 -19.39 -8.91 -8.78
N GLU A 23 -20.32 -8.13 -8.23
CA GLU A 23 -20.10 -7.45 -6.97
C GLU A 23 -19.82 -8.42 -5.82
N ASP A 24 -20.54 -9.53 -5.76
CA ASP A 24 -20.34 -10.57 -4.74
C ASP A 24 -18.97 -11.23 -4.87
N SER A 25 -18.53 -11.53 -6.10
CA SER A 25 -17.19 -12.10 -6.33
C SER A 25 -16.09 -11.13 -5.93
N LEU A 26 -16.27 -9.84 -6.25
CA LEU A 26 -15.32 -8.79 -5.85
C LEU A 26 -15.26 -8.68 -4.33
N ARG A 27 -16.41 -8.57 -3.65
CA ARG A 27 -16.49 -8.47 -2.20
C ARG A 27 -15.81 -9.67 -1.53
N ARG A 28 -16.16 -10.91 -1.92
CA ARG A 28 -15.52 -12.12 -1.38
C ARG A 28 -14.01 -12.13 -1.57
N TYR A 29 -13.54 -11.79 -2.77
CA TYR A 29 -12.11 -11.75 -3.06
C TYR A 29 -11.39 -10.73 -2.17
N VAL A 30 -11.90 -9.50 -2.12
CA VAL A 30 -11.23 -8.42 -1.39
C VAL A 30 -11.30 -8.63 0.13
N SER A 31 -12.42 -9.13 0.66
CA SER A 31 -12.53 -9.49 2.08
C SER A 31 -11.48 -10.53 2.47
N TYR A 32 -11.33 -11.61 1.69
CA TYR A 32 -10.31 -12.63 1.94
C TYR A 32 -8.88 -12.07 1.81
N ALA A 33 -8.57 -11.38 0.71
CA ALA A 33 -7.24 -10.85 0.46
C ALA A 33 -6.82 -9.81 1.51
N SER A 34 -7.75 -8.95 1.93
CA SER A 34 -7.50 -7.95 2.97
C SER A 34 -7.30 -8.56 4.35
N GLU A 35 -8.03 -9.63 4.69
CA GLU A 35 -7.83 -10.37 5.94
C GLU A 35 -6.44 -11.01 6.02
N SER A 36 -6.01 -11.68 4.95
CA SER A 36 -4.64 -12.21 4.86
C SER A 36 -3.59 -11.10 4.99
N CYS A 37 -3.82 -9.96 4.32
CA CYS A 37 -2.93 -8.81 4.43
C CYS A 37 -2.84 -8.28 5.87
N ILE A 38 -3.95 -8.18 6.59
CA ILE A 38 -3.98 -7.76 8.00
C ILE A 38 -3.18 -8.73 8.88
N GLN A 39 -3.37 -10.03 8.71
CA GLN A 39 -2.63 -11.06 9.45
C GLN A 39 -1.12 -10.92 9.23
N GLU A 40 -0.68 -10.67 8.00
CA GLU A 40 0.74 -10.47 7.70
C GLU A 40 1.29 -9.17 8.31
N LEU A 41 0.51 -8.09 8.33
CA LEU A 41 0.90 -6.82 8.95
C LEU A 41 1.05 -6.96 10.46
N LEU A 42 0.10 -7.61 11.13
CA LEU A 42 0.14 -7.89 12.56
C LEU A 42 1.35 -8.77 12.90
N ALA A 43 1.55 -9.87 12.18
CA ALA A 43 2.69 -10.76 12.37
C ALA A 43 4.05 -10.07 12.10
N ALA A 44 4.08 -9.06 11.24
CA ALA A 44 5.27 -8.25 11.01
C ALA A 44 5.52 -7.23 12.14
N SER A 45 4.46 -6.75 12.82
CA SER A 45 4.56 -5.83 13.96
C SER A 45 5.00 -6.52 15.25
N ASP A 46 4.62 -7.79 15.43
CA ASP A 46 5.00 -8.60 16.59
C ASP A 46 6.52 -8.70 16.73
N SER A 47 7.07 -7.89 17.63
CA SER A 47 8.51 -7.81 17.89
C SER A 47 8.99 -8.87 18.89
N GLY A 48 8.35 -10.05 18.92
CA GLY A 48 8.72 -11.15 19.81
C GLY A 48 8.45 -10.91 21.30
N ARG A 49 7.37 -10.21 21.66
CA ARG A 49 7.01 -9.91 23.07
C ARG A 49 6.58 -11.11 23.93
N GLY A 50 6.79 -12.35 23.47
CA GLY A 50 6.47 -13.53 24.25
C GLY A 50 7.26 -14.75 23.84
N ALA A 51 8.41 -14.97 24.48
CA ALA A 51 8.85 -16.30 24.96
C ALA A 51 10.26 -16.16 25.56
N GLY A 52 10.36 -16.36 26.87
CA GLY A 52 11.60 -16.88 27.41
C GLY A 52 11.87 -18.23 26.75
N GLY A 53 13.01 -18.34 26.06
CA GLY A 53 13.56 -19.62 25.59
C GLY A 53 12.97 -20.16 24.30
N ASP A 54 13.32 -19.59 23.16
CA ASP A 54 14.17 -20.23 22.15
C ASP A 54 14.42 -19.20 21.04
N GLY A 55 15.69 -18.88 20.79
CA GLY A 55 16.12 -17.76 19.95
C GLY A 55 15.94 -18.04 18.45
N GLY A 56 14.71 -18.27 18.01
CA GLY A 56 14.37 -18.35 16.59
C GLY A 56 14.49 -16.97 15.95
N ASP A 57 15.44 -16.83 15.02
CA ASP A 57 15.55 -15.67 14.13
C ASP A 57 14.22 -15.48 13.39
N ASP A 58 13.48 -14.42 13.71
CA ASP A 58 12.20 -14.03 13.08
C ASP A 58 12.38 -13.63 11.59
N GLY A 59 13.61 -13.72 11.09
CA GLY A 59 14.04 -13.45 9.73
C GLY A 59 14.17 -11.95 9.44
N TRP A 60 13.93 -11.09 10.43
CA TRP A 60 14.05 -9.65 10.28
C TRP A 60 15.49 -9.20 10.55
N LYS A 61 16.15 -8.74 9.49
CA LYS A 61 17.46 -8.09 9.59
C LYS A 61 17.29 -6.59 9.76
N VAL A 62 17.65 -6.06 10.92
CA VAL A 62 17.76 -4.61 11.16
C VAL A 62 18.77 -4.00 10.18
N LEU A 63 18.33 -2.97 9.45
CA LEU A 63 19.13 -2.23 8.48
C LEU A 63 19.68 -0.93 9.06
N VAL A 64 18.84 -0.20 9.79
CA VAL A 64 19.18 1.10 10.36
C VAL A 64 18.31 1.38 11.57
N TYR A 65 18.90 2.05 12.55
CA TYR A 65 18.18 2.71 13.62
C TYR A 65 18.53 4.20 13.56
N GLN A 66 17.55 5.05 13.27
CA GLN A 66 17.79 6.49 13.09
C GLN A 66 16.62 7.30 13.66
N ASN A 67 16.92 8.28 14.51
CA ASN A 67 15.92 9.17 15.12
C ASN A 67 14.77 8.42 15.83
N GLY A 68 15.08 7.30 16.48
CA GLY A 68 14.08 6.46 17.16
C GLY A 68 13.28 5.53 16.24
N VAL A 69 13.57 5.52 14.93
CA VAL A 69 12.97 4.62 13.95
C VAL A 69 13.87 3.42 13.72
N GLU A 70 13.35 2.21 13.94
CA GLU A 70 13.97 0.96 13.50
C GLU A 70 13.48 0.63 12.08
N ILE A 71 14.40 0.39 11.15
CA ILE A 71 14.06 -0.19 9.85
C ILE A 71 14.71 -1.56 9.74
N SER A 72 13.87 -2.54 9.42
CA SER A 72 14.23 -3.94 9.29
C SER A 72 13.77 -4.45 7.93
N LYS A 73 14.46 -5.45 7.40
CA LYS A 73 14.05 -6.15 6.17
C LYS A 73 14.00 -7.65 6.38
N ARG A 74 13.08 -8.30 5.69
CA ARG A 74 12.98 -9.74 5.59
C ARG A 74 12.88 -10.14 4.11
N ARG A 75 13.40 -11.31 3.77
CA ARG A 75 13.24 -11.88 2.43
C ARG A 75 12.01 -12.77 2.41
N THR A 76 11.13 -12.58 1.44
CA THR A 76 9.93 -13.40 1.23
C THR A 76 9.94 -13.89 -0.21
N GLY A 77 10.47 -15.10 -0.44
CA GLY A 77 10.69 -15.65 -1.78
C GLY A 77 11.61 -14.75 -2.64
N PRO A 78 11.16 -14.28 -3.82
CA PRO A 78 11.93 -13.36 -4.67
C PRO A 78 11.82 -11.89 -4.24
N ALA A 79 10.89 -11.55 -3.34
CA ALA A 79 10.61 -10.20 -2.90
C ALA A 79 11.29 -9.87 -1.56
N HIS A 80 11.35 -8.58 -1.26
CA HIS A 80 11.73 -8.08 0.06
C HIS A 80 10.55 -7.40 0.72
N VAL A 81 10.41 -7.65 2.02
CA VAL A 81 9.51 -6.93 2.91
C VAL A 81 10.35 -6.02 3.77
N PHE A 82 9.94 -4.77 3.87
CA PHE A 82 10.55 -3.79 4.76
C PHE A 82 9.55 -3.43 5.84
N ARG A 83 10.06 -3.29 7.06
CA ARG A 83 9.34 -2.84 8.23
C ARG A 83 10.04 -1.62 8.78
N SER A 84 9.28 -0.59 9.08
CA SER A 84 9.74 0.59 9.80
C SER A 84 8.89 0.73 11.05
N ARG A 85 9.51 0.76 12.22
CA ARG A 85 8.83 0.83 13.51
C ARG A 85 9.28 2.07 14.28
N TRP A 86 8.34 2.83 14.81
CA TRP A 86 8.62 4.07 15.52
C TRP A 86 7.69 4.28 16.70
N LEU A 87 8.25 4.71 17.82
CA LEU A 87 7.51 5.27 18.94
C LEU A 87 7.19 6.74 18.68
N LEU A 88 5.90 7.08 18.57
CA LEU A 88 5.41 8.44 18.45
C LEU A 88 4.91 8.93 19.81
N GLN A 89 5.58 9.97 20.32
CA GLN A 89 5.14 10.72 21.50
C GLN A 89 4.15 11.81 21.09
N ASP A 90 3.17 12.05 21.96
CA ASP A 90 2.14 13.09 21.82
C ASP A 90 1.30 12.93 20.54
N VAL A 91 1.05 11.68 20.16
CA VAL A 91 0.19 11.30 19.03
C VAL A 91 -0.59 10.07 19.45
N SER A 92 -1.92 10.19 19.51
CA SER A 92 -2.78 9.05 19.78
C SER A 92 -2.88 8.12 18.56
N PRO A 93 -3.24 6.83 18.75
CA PRO A 93 -3.51 5.92 17.65
C PRO A 93 -4.51 6.48 16.63
N GLU A 94 -5.61 7.06 17.11
CA GLU A 94 -6.69 7.61 16.29
C GLU A 94 -6.23 8.83 15.49
N GLN A 95 -5.44 9.71 16.12
CA GLN A 95 -4.85 10.87 15.44
C GLN A 95 -3.96 10.43 14.28
N PHE A 96 -3.07 9.45 14.50
CA PHE A 96 -2.24 8.93 13.43
C PHE A 96 -3.07 8.23 12.35
N MET A 97 -4.09 7.46 12.74
CA MET A 97 -4.95 6.74 11.81
C MET A 97 -5.77 7.65 10.89
N SER A 98 -6.03 8.90 11.27
CA SER A 98 -6.70 9.87 10.40
C SER A 98 -5.90 10.18 9.12
N VAL A 99 -4.56 10.08 9.19
CA VAL A 99 -3.63 10.38 8.09
C VAL A 99 -2.99 9.12 7.49
N ALA A 100 -3.21 7.95 8.08
CA ALA A 100 -2.62 6.68 7.67
C ALA A 100 -3.40 5.97 6.54
N ASN A 101 -4.10 6.72 5.69
CA ASN A 101 -4.80 6.17 4.52
C ASN A 101 -3.88 6.00 3.31
N ALA A 102 -4.29 5.20 2.33
CA ALA A 102 -3.53 4.87 1.13
C ALA A 102 -3.22 6.10 0.28
N VAL A 103 -4.14 7.07 0.22
CA VAL A 103 -3.96 8.31 -0.56
C VAL A 103 -2.86 9.16 0.05
N ASP A 104 -2.91 9.42 1.35
CA ASP A 104 -1.91 10.23 2.04
C ASP A 104 -0.55 9.53 2.12
N ALA A 105 -0.54 8.21 2.32
CA ALA A 105 0.67 7.41 2.18
C ALA A 105 1.28 7.55 0.78
N ALA A 106 0.47 7.41 -0.29
CA ALA A 106 0.93 7.58 -1.67
C ALA A 106 1.47 8.99 -1.94
N LYS A 107 0.82 10.04 -1.43
CA LYS A 107 1.34 11.42 -1.48
C LYS A 107 2.70 11.52 -0.82
N GLN A 108 2.95 10.83 0.30
CA GLN A 108 4.26 10.90 0.94
C GLN A 108 5.35 10.08 0.22
N TRP A 109 4.97 8.98 -0.44
CA TRP A 109 5.86 8.08 -1.17
C TRP A 109 6.40 8.69 -2.47
N GLU A 110 5.53 9.34 -3.25
CA GLU A 110 5.83 9.90 -4.57
C GLU A 110 5.10 11.26 -4.74
N SER A 111 5.38 12.22 -3.84
CA SER A 111 4.69 13.52 -3.76
C SER A 111 4.70 14.33 -5.05
N ASP A 112 5.74 14.14 -5.87
CA ASP A 112 5.94 14.81 -7.17
C ASP A 112 5.30 14.06 -8.35
N GLN A 113 4.83 12.82 -8.13
CA GLN A 113 4.29 11.98 -9.21
C GLN A 113 2.84 11.58 -9.02
N LEU A 114 2.26 11.62 -7.81
CA LEU A 114 0.82 11.34 -7.64
C LEU A 114 0.01 12.48 -8.27
N VAL A 115 -0.68 12.19 -9.38
CA VAL A 115 -1.47 13.17 -10.14
C VAL A 115 -2.94 13.14 -9.73
N GLU A 116 -3.46 11.97 -9.43
CA GLU A 116 -4.87 11.78 -9.10
C GLU A 116 -5.02 10.61 -8.13
N ALA A 117 -5.91 10.78 -7.15
CA ALA A 117 -6.41 9.71 -6.31
C ALA A 117 -7.94 9.77 -6.33
N SER A 118 -8.60 8.67 -6.67
CA SER A 118 -10.06 8.61 -6.74
C SER A 118 -10.58 7.34 -6.08
N TYR A 119 -11.60 7.50 -5.23
CA TYR A 119 -12.33 6.38 -4.65
C TYR A 119 -13.23 5.78 -5.73
N ILE A 120 -13.06 4.49 -5.99
CA ILE A 120 -13.86 3.76 -6.98
C ILE A 120 -15.15 3.27 -6.33
N ARG A 121 -15.05 2.64 -5.16
CA ARG A 121 -16.16 1.94 -4.51
C ARG A 121 -15.86 1.59 -3.05
N GLU A 122 -16.90 1.57 -2.22
CA GLU A 122 -16.90 0.98 -0.88
C GLU A 122 -17.47 -0.45 -0.92
N LEU A 123 -16.84 -1.38 -0.20
CA LEU A 123 -17.20 -2.80 -0.13
C LEU A 123 -17.65 -3.23 1.28
N GLY A 124 -18.09 -2.28 2.10
CA GLY A 124 -18.41 -2.44 3.50
C GLY A 124 -17.97 -1.20 4.28
N ASP A 125 -18.12 -1.24 5.59
CA ASP A 125 -17.81 -0.08 6.46
C ASP A 125 -16.30 0.13 6.63
N ASP A 126 -15.51 -0.94 6.48
CA ASP A 126 -14.07 -0.95 6.72
C ASP A 126 -13.23 -1.12 5.46
N LEU A 127 -13.84 -1.24 4.27
CA LEU A 127 -13.15 -1.69 3.06
C LEU A 127 -13.52 -0.83 1.84
N SER A 128 -12.51 -0.30 1.15
CA SER A 128 -12.69 0.53 -0.04
C SER A 128 -11.73 0.13 -1.17
N ILE A 129 -12.07 0.51 -2.41
CA ILE A 129 -11.22 0.39 -3.59
C ILE A 129 -10.85 1.79 -4.07
N ILE A 130 -9.55 2.02 -4.28
CA ILE A 130 -8.98 3.32 -4.60
C ILE A 130 -8.11 3.21 -5.86
N HIS A 131 -8.25 4.17 -6.77
CA HIS A 131 -7.39 4.37 -7.93
C HIS A 131 -6.35 5.43 -7.63
N LEU A 132 -5.07 5.10 -7.82
CA LEU A 132 -3.95 6.02 -7.68
C LEU A 132 -3.26 6.15 -9.04
N LYS A 133 -3.22 7.35 -9.62
CA LYS A 133 -2.53 7.64 -10.88
C LYS A 133 -1.23 8.39 -10.62
N PHE A 134 -0.15 7.84 -11.14
CA PHE A 134 1.19 8.39 -11.07
C PHE A 134 1.68 8.83 -12.45
N GLY A 135 2.38 9.95 -12.53
CA GLY A 135 2.99 10.41 -13.77
C GLY A 135 3.49 11.84 -13.68
N ASP A 136 4.37 12.21 -14.60
CA ASP A 136 4.90 13.56 -14.66
C ASP A 136 4.04 14.41 -15.61
N ALA A 137 3.53 15.54 -15.12
CA ALA A 137 2.92 16.54 -15.98
C ALA A 137 3.99 17.40 -16.72
N SER A 138 5.26 17.34 -16.31
CA SER A 138 6.29 18.34 -16.66
C SER A 138 7.67 17.80 -17.10
N SER A 139 8.03 16.55 -16.82
CA SER A 139 9.36 16.02 -17.17
C SER A 139 9.47 15.55 -18.61
N THR A 140 10.16 16.37 -19.39
CA THR A 140 10.77 16.04 -20.68
C THR A 140 12.04 15.19 -20.55
N ARG A 141 12.56 14.96 -19.33
CA ARG A 141 13.92 14.44 -19.12
C ARG A 141 14.00 12.93 -18.90
N ARG A 142 12.89 12.28 -18.55
CA ARG A 142 12.71 10.81 -18.57
C ARG A 142 11.23 10.53 -18.80
N PRO A 143 10.84 9.61 -19.70
CA PRO A 143 9.47 9.12 -19.72
C PRO A 143 9.23 8.33 -18.43
N ALA A 144 8.89 9.02 -17.34
CA ALA A 144 8.19 8.40 -16.24
C ALA A 144 6.89 7.88 -16.86
N ARG A 145 6.89 6.60 -17.25
CA ARG A 145 5.69 5.94 -17.79
C ARG A 145 4.57 6.26 -16.82
N ARG A 146 3.50 6.90 -17.32
CA ARG A 146 2.27 7.07 -16.54
C ARG A 146 1.86 5.70 -16.05
N ARG A 147 1.58 5.57 -14.76
CA ARG A 147 1.18 4.32 -14.15
C ARG A 147 -0.03 4.51 -13.26
N ASP A 148 -0.76 3.44 -13.07
CA ASP A 148 -1.84 3.41 -12.11
C ASP A 148 -1.74 2.21 -11.17
N LEU A 149 -2.24 2.39 -9.96
CA LEU A 149 -2.52 1.32 -9.01
C LEU A 149 -4.01 1.32 -8.74
N VAL A 150 -4.63 0.14 -8.77
CA VAL A 150 -5.98 -0.06 -8.25
C VAL A 150 -5.82 -0.91 -7.00
N VAL A 151 -5.99 -0.30 -5.84
CA VAL A 151 -5.75 -0.93 -4.55
C VAL A 151 -7.05 -1.12 -3.79
N TYR A 152 -7.11 -2.12 -2.93
CA TYR A 152 -8.04 -2.09 -1.81
C TYR A 152 -7.35 -1.43 -0.61
N GLU A 153 -8.15 -0.78 0.24
CA GLU A 153 -7.77 -0.33 1.57
C GLU A 153 -8.77 -0.91 2.58
N ARG A 154 -8.28 -1.61 3.60
CA ARG A 154 -9.08 -2.07 4.73
C ARG A 154 -8.60 -1.44 6.02
N ARG A 155 -9.51 -0.94 6.85
CA ARG A 155 -9.22 -0.27 8.13
C ARG A 155 -9.91 -1.01 9.28
N GLN A 156 -9.14 -1.74 10.09
CA GLN A 156 -9.71 -2.58 11.15
C GLN A 156 -9.17 -2.17 12.53
N ALA A 157 -10.06 -2.14 13.52
CA ALA A 157 -9.69 -2.08 14.92
C ALA A 157 -9.72 -3.51 15.51
N MET A 158 -8.67 -3.87 16.24
CA MET A 158 -8.54 -5.14 16.95
C MET A 158 -9.10 -5.02 18.37
N ASP A 159 -9.38 -6.16 19.00
CA ASP A 159 -9.96 -6.22 20.35
C ASP A 159 -9.04 -5.63 21.44
N ASP A 160 -7.73 -5.63 21.21
CA ASP A 160 -6.73 -5.05 22.11
C ASP A 160 -6.53 -3.52 21.91
N GLY A 161 -7.30 -2.91 21.01
CA GLY A 161 -7.19 -1.50 20.65
C GLY A 161 -6.15 -1.20 19.58
N THR A 162 -5.47 -2.21 19.03
CA THR A 162 -4.56 -2.04 17.88
C THR A 162 -5.36 -1.63 16.65
N LEU A 163 -4.89 -0.63 15.92
CA LEU A 163 -5.51 -0.15 14.68
C LEU A 163 -4.65 -0.56 13.48
N VAL A 164 -5.28 -1.10 12.44
CA VAL A 164 -4.59 -1.60 11.24
C VAL A 164 -5.18 -0.99 9.97
N VAL A 165 -4.31 -0.59 9.05
CA VAL A 165 -4.69 -0.25 7.66
C VAL A 165 -3.93 -1.16 6.71
N ALA A 166 -4.65 -1.96 5.94
CA ALA A 166 -4.11 -2.89 4.96
C ALA A 166 -4.38 -2.40 3.53
N VAL A 167 -3.32 -2.32 2.72
CA VAL A 167 -3.38 -1.81 1.34
C VAL A 167 -2.62 -2.73 0.39
N ALA A 168 -3.30 -3.25 -0.64
CA ALA A 168 -2.64 -3.99 -1.71
C ALA A 168 -3.36 -3.82 -3.05
N SER A 169 -2.66 -4.10 -4.15
CA SER A 169 -3.23 -4.01 -5.50
C SER A 169 -4.20 -5.16 -5.77
N LEU A 170 -5.30 -4.84 -6.45
CA LEU A 170 -6.14 -5.86 -7.06
C LEU A 170 -5.38 -6.57 -8.20
N PRO A 171 -5.67 -7.86 -8.46
CA PRO A 171 -5.19 -8.55 -9.64
C PRO A 171 -5.53 -7.75 -10.90
N LYS A 172 -4.64 -7.82 -11.89
CA LYS A 172 -4.73 -7.00 -13.11
C LYS A 172 -6.08 -7.16 -13.81
N GLU A 173 -6.61 -8.36 -13.83
CA GLU A 173 -7.90 -8.72 -14.43
C GLU A 173 -9.03 -8.02 -13.67
N ILE A 174 -9.08 -8.17 -12.35
CA ILE A 174 -10.04 -7.48 -11.46
C ILE A 174 -9.99 -5.97 -11.67
N ALA A 175 -8.80 -5.39 -11.61
CA ALA A 175 -8.59 -3.98 -11.85
C ALA A 175 -9.04 -3.54 -13.26
N ALA A 176 -8.87 -4.38 -14.30
CA ALA A 176 -9.29 -4.07 -15.67
C ALA A 176 -10.81 -4.16 -15.86
N GLY A 177 -11.49 -5.02 -15.09
CA GLY A 177 -12.96 -5.07 -15.05
C GLY A 177 -13.58 -3.84 -14.37
N LEU A 178 -12.89 -3.23 -13.40
CA LEU A 178 -13.33 -2.01 -12.73
C LEU A 178 -12.94 -0.74 -13.51
N LEU A 179 -11.70 -0.71 -13.99
CA LEU A 179 -11.12 0.41 -14.73
C LEU A 179 -10.37 -0.13 -15.96
N PRO A 180 -11.07 -0.24 -17.11
CA PRO A 180 -10.49 -0.69 -18.35
C PRO A 180 -9.30 0.20 -18.76
N PRO A 181 -8.21 -0.37 -19.30
CA PRO A 181 -7.08 0.43 -19.76
C PRO A 181 -7.50 1.38 -20.89
N ALA A 182 -7.01 2.62 -20.84
CA ALA A 182 -7.32 3.63 -21.85
C ALA A 182 -6.86 3.21 -23.25
N LYS A 183 -7.72 3.38 -24.25
CA LYS A 183 -7.36 3.15 -25.66
C LYS A 183 -6.45 4.29 -26.14
N GLY A 184 -5.29 3.94 -26.70
CA GLY A 184 -4.40 4.90 -27.39
C GLY A 184 -3.25 5.50 -26.58
N ASN A 185 -3.26 5.41 -25.24
CA ASN A 185 -2.11 5.78 -24.40
C ASN A 185 -1.99 4.83 -23.20
N PRO A 186 -1.20 3.75 -23.29
CA PRO A 186 -1.16 2.73 -22.25
C PRO A 186 -0.50 3.28 -20.98
N VAL A 187 -1.34 3.57 -19.97
CA VAL A 187 -0.91 3.73 -18.59
C VAL A 187 -0.48 2.35 -18.08
N GLY A 188 0.76 2.22 -17.62
CA GLY A 188 1.27 0.95 -17.10
C GLY A 188 0.63 0.63 -15.75
N ARG A 189 -0.03 -0.52 -15.60
CA ARG A 189 -0.54 -0.94 -14.29
C ARG A 189 0.61 -1.37 -13.40
N GLY A 190 0.81 -0.68 -12.28
CA GLY A 190 1.75 -1.06 -11.25
C GLY A 190 1.19 -2.18 -10.37
N LEU A 191 2.07 -2.73 -9.52
CA LEU A 191 1.73 -3.76 -8.55
C LEU A 191 2.35 -3.41 -7.21
N LEU A 192 1.49 -3.21 -6.22
CA LEU A 192 1.84 -3.18 -4.80
C LEU A 192 1.40 -4.51 -4.19
N LEU A 193 2.36 -5.34 -3.81
CA LEU A 193 2.06 -6.65 -3.25
C LEU A 193 1.35 -6.52 -1.90
N GLN A 194 1.88 -5.65 -1.04
CA GLN A 194 1.30 -5.37 0.26
C GLN A 194 1.91 -4.10 0.83
N SER A 195 1.13 -3.30 1.52
CA SER A 195 1.62 -2.32 2.48
C SER A 195 0.58 -2.04 3.55
N GLY A 196 1.00 -1.46 4.65
CA GLY A 196 0.05 -1.08 5.66
C GLY A 196 0.67 -0.56 6.94
N TRP A 197 -0.23 -0.13 7.81
CA TRP A 197 0.06 0.46 9.10
C TRP A 197 -0.49 -0.46 10.18
N VAL A 198 0.29 -0.67 11.24
CA VAL A 198 -0.16 -1.21 12.53
C VAL A 198 0.16 -0.16 13.57
N VAL A 199 -0.85 0.26 14.32
CA VAL A 199 -0.74 1.33 15.32
C VAL A 199 -1.18 0.76 16.66
N GLU A 200 -0.19 0.53 17.51
CA GLU A 200 -0.38 -0.03 18.85
C GLU A 200 -0.45 1.13 19.84
N LYS A 201 -1.47 1.14 20.71
CA LYS A 201 -1.56 2.09 21.81
C LYS A 201 -0.45 1.81 22.81
N LEU A 202 0.21 2.86 23.30
CA LEU A 202 1.12 2.75 24.44
C LEU A 202 0.41 3.27 25.69
N ASP A 203 0.31 2.42 26.71
CA ASP A 203 -0.12 2.84 28.04
C ASP A 203 1.02 3.60 28.72
N SER A 204 1.19 4.88 28.37
CA SER A 204 2.00 5.80 29.15
C SER A 204 1.17 6.27 30.33
N GLY A 205 1.56 5.91 31.56
CA GLY A 205 0.93 6.36 32.81
C GLY A 205 1.05 7.87 33.10
N GLY A 206 1.10 8.70 32.06
CA GLY A 206 1.13 10.17 32.10
C GLY A 206 0.15 10.77 31.07
N ASP A 207 -0.03 12.09 31.13
CA ASP A 207 -1.13 12.86 30.52
C ASP A 207 -1.16 12.92 28.98
N GLY A 208 -0.22 12.27 28.28
CA GLY A 208 -0.08 12.32 26.82
C GLY A 208 -0.29 10.96 26.15
N ALA A 209 -1.20 10.90 25.17
CA ALA A 209 -1.40 9.71 24.35
C ALA A 209 -0.18 9.48 23.43
N SER A 210 0.42 8.29 23.53
CA SER A 210 1.54 7.86 22.67
C SER A 210 1.19 6.55 21.97
N CYS A 211 1.80 6.29 20.82
CA CYS A 211 1.58 5.06 20.06
C CYS A 211 2.88 4.54 19.43
N VAL A 212 2.91 3.23 19.18
CA VAL A 212 3.93 2.60 18.33
C VAL A 212 3.32 2.42 16.95
N VAL A 213 3.97 2.98 15.94
CA VAL A 213 3.58 2.85 14.54
C VAL A 213 4.55 1.93 13.84
N THR A 214 4.03 0.84 13.29
CA THR A 214 4.74 -0.06 12.40
C THR A 214 4.19 0.11 10.99
N TYR A 215 5.05 0.51 10.05
CA TYR A 215 4.75 0.51 8.63
C TYR A 215 5.45 -0.65 7.95
N VAL A 216 4.70 -1.42 7.17
CA VAL A 216 5.21 -2.57 6.43
C VAL A 216 4.94 -2.34 4.96
N VAL A 217 5.90 -2.70 4.12
CA VAL A 217 5.74 -2.67 2.67
C VAL A 217 6.47 -3.84 2.02
N GLN A 218 5.75 -4.60 1.21
CA GLN A 218 6.28 -5.63 0.34
C GLN A 218 6.23 -5.18 -1.10
N LEU A 219 7.37 -5.36 -1.74
CA LEU A 219 7.66 -4.72 -3.00
C LEU A 219 8.15 -5.75 -3.98
N ASP A 220 7.57 -5.78 -5.18
CA ASP A 220 8.03 -6.66 -6.25
C ASP A 220 9.20 -6.00 -7.00
N PRO A 221 10.45 -6.50 -6.89
CA PRO A 221 11.58 -5.98 -7.65
C PRO A 221 11.41 -6.15 -9.18
N ALA A 222 10.55 -7.07 -9.65
CA ALA A 222 10.26 -7.29 -11.06
C ALA A 222 9.18 -6.34 -11.63
N ALA A 223 8.33 -5.74 -10.78
CA ALA A 223 7.29 -4.80 -11.19
C ALA A 223 7.84 -3.44 -11.71
N GLY A 224 9.16 -3.25 -11.69
CA GLY A 224 9.83 -2.08 -12.28
C GLY A 224 9.39 -0.74 -11.69
N TRP A 225 8.88 -0.75 -10.45
CA TRP A 225 8.32 0.40 -9.73
C TRP A 225 9.40 1.23 -9.02
N LEU A 226 10.56 0.64 -8.69
CA LEU A 226 11.74 1.37 -8.22
C LEU A 226 12.94 1.18 -9.15
N PRO A 227 13.56 2.28 -9.64
CA PRO A 227 14.96 2.25 -10.06
C PRO A 227 15.82 1.52 -9.02
N ARG A 228 16.77 0.69 -9.46
CA ARG A 228 17.68 -0.06 -8.57
C ARG A 228 18.40 0.81 -7.52
N CYS A 229 18.64 2.09 -7.85
CA CYS A 229 19.21 3.07 -6.91
C CYS A 229 18.24 3.50 -5.79
N LEU A 230 16.92 3.43 -6.00
CA LEU A 230 15.92 3.75 -4.98
C LEU A 230 15.70 2.60 -3.99
N VAL A 231 15.99 1.36 -4.35
CA VAL A 231 16.07 0.25 -3.38
C VAL A 231 17.12 0.57 -2.30
N GLY A 232 18.24 1.19 -2.70
CA GLY A 232 19.26 1.68 -1.77
C GLY A 232 18.86 2.91 -0.94
N ARG A 233 17.81 3.64 -1.34
CA ARG A 233 17.27 4.82 -0.62
C ARG A 233 15.95 4.53 0.10
N LEU A 234 15.48 3.28 0.04
CA LEU A 234 14.19 2.90 0.59
C LEU A 234 14.14 3.14 2.10
N ASN A 235 15.24 2.87 2.80
CA ASN A 235 15.36 3.12 4.23
C ASN A 235 15.07 4.60 4.56
N SER A 236 15.74 5.53 3.88
CA SER A 236 15.51 6.97 4.09
C SER A 236 14.09 7.39 3.71
N LYS A 237 13.50 6.82 2.65
CA LYS A 237 12.09 7.08 2.30
C LYS A 237 11.13 6.65 3.41
N LEU A 238 11.33 5.45 3.98
CA LEU A 238 10.49 4.92 5.06
C LEU A 238 10.51 5.84 6.29
N VAL A 239 11.71 6.26 6.75
CA VAL A 239 11.83 7.25 7.85
C VAL A 239 11.08 8.54 7.51
N MET A 240 11.28 9.05 6.30
CA MET A 240 10.71 10.34 5.88
C MET A 240 9.17 10.32 5.82
N ILE A 241 8.57 9.21 5.38
CA ILE A 241 7.11 9.11 5.25
C ILE A 241 6.45 9.17 6.61
N ILE A 242 6.92 8.36 7.58
CA ILE A 242 6.34 8.37 8.92
C ILE A 242 6.56 9.75 9.57
N ALA A 243 7.72 10.39 9.35
CA ALA A 243 7.99 11.73 9.87
C ALA A 243 7.05 12.79 9.27
N LYS A 244 6.73 12.73 7.98
CA LYS A 244 5.77 13.63 7.34
C LYS A 244 4.35 13.39 7.86
N LEU A 245 3.90 12.14 7.93
CA LEU A 245 2.57 11.81 8.44
C LEU A 245 2.40 12.21 9.91
N ARG A 246 3.41 11.98 10.76
CA ARG A 246 3.42 12.46 12.15
C ARG A 246 3.17 13.96 12.21
N ARG A 247 3.88 14.75 11.41
CA ARG A 247 3.71 16.23 11.40
C ARG A 247 2.30 16.63 10.97
N ILE A 248 1.72 15.93 9.98
CA ILE A 248 0.35 16.21 9.54
C ILE A 248 -0.63 15.88 10.68
N ALA A 249 -0.50 14.70 11.30
CA ALA A 249 -1.35 14.31 12.43
C ALA A 249 -1.30 15.33 13.59
N GLN A 250 -0.11 15.82 13.93
CA GLN A 250 0.07 16.85 14.96
C GLN A 250 -0.56 18.20 14.56
N ALA A 251 -0.37 18.63 13.31
CA ALA A 251 -0.92 19.90 12.82
C ALA A 251 -2.45 19.91 12.77
N THR A 252 -3.09 18.78 12.43
CA THR A 252 -4.55 18.64 12.42
C THR A 252 -5.14 18.86 13.82
N VAL A 253 -4.44 18.44 14.87
CA VAL A 253 -4.87 18.63 16.27
C VAL A 253 -4.75 20.10 16.70
N THR A 254 -3.65 20.76 16.35
CA THR A 254 -3.45 22.18 16.70
C THR A 254 -4.48 23.08 16.00
N ALA A 255 -4.88 22.77 14.76
CA ALA A 255 -5.91 23.50 14.05
C ALA A 255 -7.30 23.35 14.72
N ALA A 256 -7.66 22.13 15.12
CA ALA A 256 -8.94 21.87 15.79
C ALA A 256 -9.02 22.51 17.21
N ALA A 257 -7.89 22.66 17.90
CA ALA A 257 -7.83 23.30 19.21
C ALA A 257 -7.87 24.85 19.16
N GLY A 258 -7.61 25.46 17.99
CA GLY A 258 -7.61 26.91 17.80
C GLY A 258 -8.94 27.50 17.31
N GLU A 259 -9.95 26.66 17.05
CA GLU A 259 -11.30 27.07 16.63
C GLU A 259 -12.34 27.05 17.76
N VAL A 260 -11.89 26.99 19.03
CA VAL A 260 -12.75 27.05 20.23
C VAL A 260 -12.65 28.40 20.93
#